data_AF-A0AAD2H8Y3-F1
#
_entry.id   AF-A0AAD2H8Y3-F1
#
_cell.length_a   1.000
_cell.length_b   1.000
_cell.length_c   1.000
_cell.angle_alpha   90.00
_cell.angle_beta   90.00
_cell.angle_gamma   90.00
#
_symmetry.space_group_name_H-M   'P 1'
#
loop_
_entity.id
_entity.type
_entity.pdbx_description
1 polymer ?
#
loop_
_entity_poly.entity_id
_entity_poly.type
_entity_poly.pdbx_seq_one_letter_code
_entity_poly.pdbx_strand_id
1 'polypeptide(L)'
;MKKLTLFGRSVLLMGSLSLANAMCWIAAGILFGRKSETQPILSLALLAWTLGLRHALDADHISAIDNATRGLINTGQLPITCGLFFSLGHSTIVIAVNVAIAISTTIYNKLDGIGTIGGIVGSAVSGSFLFIVALANSIILYQILRRRRAASKRAEENYTPEVVEAHHDHMLMLRILGPIINFVNKPWKMYPVGILFGFGFDTASSIALLAVSALAVRRSDGTSVPRGYIVILPFLFTFAMALLDSADSVLMLYSYSGFPEHSWALFEPSVTESETVSGPPRLDDKAPEPDVAQLTRDQRVKMNVMSKLSIVLTIMSILVAFSISLITIMGLIGDQCTPCQRAANAPDGGGLAGKWWRGWANANDNSGYIGAAIVGGFVFLVAFWYLVRHLRLRGQVGTIQAEATNG
;
A
#
# COMPACT_ATOMS: atom_id res chain seq x y z
N MET A 1 15.72 15.23 -23.91
CA MET A 1 15.89 14.08 -22.97
C MET A 1 14.70 13.15 -23.13
N LYS A 2 14.91 11.86 -23.41
CA LYS A 2 13.81 10.88 -23.51
C LYS A 2 13.15 10.74 -22.14
N LYS A 3 11.82 10.88 -22.05
CA LYS A 3 11.10 10.65 -20.79
C LYS A 3 11.03 9.14 -20.53
N LEU A 4 11.26 8.74 -19.29
CA LEU A 4 11.07 7.35 -18.87
C LEU A 4 9.57 7.01 -18.88
N THR A 5 9.25 5.83 -19.42
CA THR A 5 7.90 5.25 -19.35
C THR A 5 7.52 4.94 -17.90
N LEU A 6 6.23 4.65 -17.67
CA LEU A 6 5.75 4.18 -16.36
C LEU A 6 6.56 2.96 -15.88
N PHE A 7 6.76 1.99 -16.79
CA PHE A 7 7.59 0.82 -16.54
C PHE A 7 9.05 1.16 -16.23
N GLY A 8 9.66 2.04 -17.03
CA GLY A 8 11.03 2.49 -16.77
C GLY A 8 11.21 3.15 -15.41
N ARG A 9 10.24 3.96 -14.98
CA ARG A 9 10.26 4.60 -13.65
C ARG A 9 10.09 3.59 -12.51
N SER A 10 9.17 2.62 -12.66
CA SER A 10 8.97 1.54 -11.68
C SER A 10 10.22 0.67 -11.55
N VAL A 11 10.82 0.24 -12.67
CA VAL A 11 12.04 -0.58 -12.70
C VAL A 11 13.21 0.18 -12.09
N LEU A 12 13.37 1.46 -12.42
CA LEU A 12 14.41 2.30 -11.83
C LEU A 12 14.25 2.41 -10.32
N LEU A 13 13.03 2.69 -9.83
CA LEU A 13 12.74 2.78 -8.40
C LEU A 13 13.06 1.45 -7.70
N MET A 14 12.47 0.35 -8.16
CA MET A 14 12.66 -0.98 -7.56
C MET A 14 14.12 -1.43 -7.63
N GLY A 15 14.77 -1.25 -8.78
CA GLY A 15 16.18 -1.56 -8.96
C GLY A 15 17.10 -0.75 -8.05
N SER A 16 16.82 0.55 -7.88
CA SER A 16 17.59 1.41 -6.96
C SER A 16 17.44 0.99 -5.50
N LEU A 17 16.24 0.58 -5.08
CA LEU A 17 15.97 0.10 -3.73
C LEU A 17 16.60 -1.27 -3.48
N SER A 18 16.50 -2.20 -4.43
CA SER A 18 17.19 -3.49 -4.33
C SER A 18 18.71 -3.32 -4.26
N LEU A 19 19.28 -2.39 -5.04
CA LEU A 19 20.70 -2.07 -4.97
C LEU A 19 21.08 -1.46 -3.60
N ALA A 20 20.29 -0.52 -3.08
CA ALA A 20 20.53 0.04 -1.75
C ALA A 20 20.47 -1.04 -0.65
N ASN A 21 19.51 -1.96 -0.74
CA ASN A 21 19.39 -3.09 0.16
C ASN A 21 20.63 -4.01 0.10
N ALA A 22 21.08 -4.34 -1.11
CA ALA A 22 22.30 -5.12 -1.34
C ALA A 22 23.55 -4.41 -0.78
N MET A 23 23.69 -3.09 -1.01
CA MET A 23 24.80 -2.31 -0.47
C MET A 23 24.83 -2.31 1.06
N CYS A 24 23.67 -2.20 1.72
CA CYS A 24 23.60 -2.31 3.17
C CYS A 24 23.97 -3.70 3.70
N TRP A 25 23.54 -4.77 3.02
CA TRP A 25 23.93 -6.14 3.37
C TRP A 25 25.42 -6.40 3.16
N ILE A 26 26.00 -5.89 2.07
CA ILE A 26 27.45 -5.95 1.82
C ILE A 26 28.21 -5.22 2.93
N ALA A 27 27.77 -4.01 3.31
CA ALA A 27 28.37 -3.26 4.41
C ALA A 27 28.27 -4.04 5.74
N ALA A 28 27.13 -4.64 6.05
CA ALA A 28 26.97 -5.47 7.25
C ALA A 28 27.90 -6.70 7.23
N GLY A 29 28.03 -7.36 6.07
CA GLY A 29 28.95 -8.49 5.89
C GLY A 29 30.42 -8.10 6.07
N ILE A 30 30.83 -6.94 5.54
CA ILE A 30 32.20 -6.42 5.71
C ILE A 30 32.48 -6.06 7.18
N LEU A 31 31.53 -5.40 7.85
CA LEU A 31 31.70 -4.92 9.23
C LEU A 31 31.67 -6.05 10.27
N PHE A 32 30.82 -7.06 10.08
CA PHE A 32 30.53 -8.06 11.10
C PHE A 32 30.86 -9.50 10.72
N GLY A 33 31.03 -9.81 9.44
CA GLY A 33 31.22 -11.18 8.96
C GLY A 33 32.63 -11.73 9.11
N ARG A 34 33.65 -10.85 9.20
CA ARG A 34 35.06 -11.28 9.24
C ARG A 34 35.52 -11.82 10.59
N LYS A 35 34.91 -11.38 11.69
CA LYS A 35 35.32 -11.76 13.05
C LYS A 35 34.23 -12.61 13.70
N SER A 36 34.60 -13.75 14.29
CA SER A 36 33.64 -14.65 14.96
C SER A 36 32.86 -13.97 16.08
N GLU A 37 33.45 -12.98 16.75
CA GLU A 37 32.85 -12.23 17.85
C GLU A 37 31.74 -11.26 17.42
N THR A 38 31.78 -10.78 16.18
CA THR A 38 30.78 -9.84 15.65
C THR A 38 29.67 -10.53 14.87
N GLN A 39 29.79 -11.83 14.61
CA GLN A 39 28.77 -12.62 13.90
C GLN A 39 27.38 -12.58 14.55
N PRO A 40 27.21 -12.54 15.90
CA PRO A 40 25.88 -12.37 16.49
C PRO A 40 25.14 -11.10 16.02
N ILE A 41 25.87 -10.06 15.62
CA ILE A 41 25.29 -8.80 15.12
C ILE A 41 24.72 -8.99 13.71
N LEU A 42 25.24 -9.93 12.90
CA LEU A 42 24.61 -10.30 11.63
C LEU A 42 23.23 -10.93 11.84
N SER A 43 23.05 -11.71 12.91
CA SER A 43 21.74 -12.23 13.28
C SER A 43 20.79 -11.09 13.68
N LEU A 44 21.26 -10.10 14.44
CA LEU A 44 20.48 -8.90 14.76
C LEU A 44 20.16 -8.06 13.51
N ALA A 45 21.08 -7.99 12.56
CA ALA A 45 20.90 -7.33 11.27
C ALA A 45 19.83 -8.04 10.43
N LEU A 46 19.84 -9.37 10.40
CA LEU A 46 18.80 -10.17 9.77
C LEU A 46 17.45 -9.94 10.43
N LEU A 47 17.40 -9.94 11.77
CA LEU A 47 16.17 -9.63 12.50
C LEU A 47 15.65 -8.24 12.16
N ALA A 48 16.50 -7.21 12.18
CA ALA A 48 16.10 -5.85 11.81
C ALA A 48 15.55 -5.76 10.37
N TRP A 49 16.21 -6.44 9.42
CA TRP A 49 15.74 -6.50 8.03
C TRP A 49 14.40 -7.23 7.89
N THR A 50 14.23 -8.39 8.53
CA THR A 50 12.96 -9.15 8.51
C THR A 50 11.82 -8.41 9.22
N LEU A 51 12.12 -7.67 10.30
CA LEU A 51 11.16 -6.78 10.95
C LEU A 51 10.74 -5.65 10.02
N GLY A 52 11.65 -5.08 9.24
CA GLY A 52 11.32 -4.07 8.23
C GLY A 52 10.40 -4.62 7.13
N LEU A 53 10.66 -5.84 6.65
CA LEU A 53 9.76 -6.51 5.71
C LEU A 53 8.39 -6.78 6.32
N ARG A 54 8.35 -7.35 7.52
CA ARG A 54 7.10 -7.66 8.23
C ARG A 54 6.27 -6.40 8.44
N HIS A 55 6.90 -5.33 8.90
CA HIS A 55 6.20 -4.10 9.24
C HIS A 55 5.59 -3.42 8.00
N ALA A 56 6.27 -3.46 6.85
CA ALA A 56 5.68 -2.99 5.58
C ALA A 56 4.42 -3.78 5.15
N LEU A 57 4.28 -5.02 5.61
CA LEU A 57 3.10 -5.84 5.34
C LEU A 57 1.98 -5.63 6.37
N ASP A 58 2.17 -4.76 7.35
CA ASP A 58 1.12 -4.42 8.29
C ASP A 58 -0.02 -3.69 7.57
N ALA A 59 -1.23 -3.97 8.02
CA ALA A 59 -2.43 -3.61 7.30
C ALA A 59 -2.67 -2.09 7.25
N ASP A 60 -2.09 -1.34 8.19
CA ASP A 60 -2.11 0.12 8.23
C ASP A 60 -1.20 0.74 7.16
N HIS A 61 0.00 0.17 6.92
CA HIS A 61 0.91 0.55 5.84
C HIS A 61 0.26 0.34 4.47
N ILE A 62 -0.17 -0.89 4.18
CA ILE A 62 -0.85 -1.24 2.91
C ILE A 62 -2.07 -0.35 2.70
N SER A 63 -2.91 -0.21 3.72
CA SER A 63 -4.11 0.61 3.65
C SER A 63 -3.79 2.08 3.37
N ALA A 64 -2.81 2.68 4.06
CA ALA A 64 -2.44 4.08 3.87
C ALA A 64 -1.92 4.33 2.44
N ILE A 65 -1.01 3.47 1.98
CA ILE A 65 -0.40 3.56 0.66
C ILE A 65 -1.43 3.34 -0.45
N ASP A 66 -2.24 2.28 -0.34
CA ASP A 66 -3.34 1.97 -1.27
C ASP A 66 -4.27 3.16 -1.45
N ASN A 67 -4.76 3.68 -0.32
CA ASN A 67 -5.76 4.72 -0.32
C ASN A 67 -5.20 6.04 -0.87
N ALA A 68 -3.95 6.39 -0.54
CA ALA A 68 -3.27 7.56 -1.08
C ALA A 68 -3.00 7.42 -2.59
N THR A 69 -2.48 6.27 -3.01
CA THR A 69 -2.21 5.92 -4.41
C THR A 69 -3.48 6.05 -5.25
N ARG A 70 -4.59 5.48 -4.75
CA ARG A 70 -5.89 5.58 -5.42
C ARG A 70 -6.42 7.01 -5.50
N GLY A 71 -6.31 7.78 -4.42
CA GLY A 71 -6.68 9.19 -4.41
C GLY A 71 -5.93 9.97 -5.49
N LEU A 72 -4.62 9.74 -5.61
CA LEU A 72 -3.75 10.39 -6.59
C LEU A 72 -4.08 9.96 -8.03
N ILE A 73 -4.36 8.68 -8.28
CA ILE A 73 -4.79 8.17 -9.59
C ILE A 73 -6.11 8.84 -10.02
N ASN A 74 -7.06 8.99 -9.10
CA ASN A 74 -8.34 9.67 -9.38
C ASN A 74 -8.16 11.17 -9.70
N THR A 75 -7.06 11.79 -9.25
CA THR A 75 -6.68 13.15 -9.63
C THR A 75 -5.83 13.22 -10.92
N GLY A 76 -5.62 12.09 -11.61
CA GLY A 76 -4.85 12.01 -12.85
C GLY A 76 -3.33 11.94 -12.67
N GLN A 77 -2.84 11.61 -11.47
CA GLN A 77 -1.41 11.50 -11.19
C GLN A 77 -0.89 10.06 -11.30
N LEU A 78 0.43 9.91 -11.41
CA LEU A 78 1.14 8.62 -11.43
C LEU A 78 1.96 8.45 -10.13
N PRO A 79 1.35 7.96 -9.04
CA PRO A 79 1.93 7.91 -7.70
C PRO A 79 2.95 6.77 -7.44
N ILE A 80 3.94 6.61 -8.32
CA ILE A 80 4.93 5.52 -8.24
C ILE A 80 5.74 5.55 -6.92
N THR A 81 6.00 6.74 -6.39
CA THR A 81 6.90 6.95 -5.23
C THR A 81 6.16 7.09 -3.90
N CYS A 82 4.85 6.83 -3.83
CA CYS A 82 4.08 7.02 -2.59
C CYS A 82 4.66 6.22 -1.41
N GLY A 83 4.85 4.91 -1.60
CA GLY A 83 5.39 4.01 -0.60
C GLY A 83 6.84 4.32 -0.22
N LEU A 84 7.65 4.79 -1.18
CA LEU A 84 9.00 5.27 -0.88
C LEU A 84 8.96 6.44 0.11
N PHE A 85 8.15 7.47 -0.16
CA PHE A 85 8.09 8.63 0.73
C PHE A 85 7.49 8.26 2.09
N PHE A 86 6.48 7.40 2.10
CA PHE A 86 5.87 6.88 3.33
C PHE A 86 6.89 6.15 4.22
N SER A 87 7.57 5.13 3.68
CA SER A 87 8.59 4.36 4.39
C SER A 87 9.77 5.21 4.87
N LEU A 88 10.24 6.18 4.07
CA LEU A 88 11.30 7.11 4.47
C LEU A 88 10.85 8.02 5.62
N GLY A 89 9.61 8.51 5.57
CA GLY A 89 9.01 9.28 6.66
C GLY A 89 8.95 8.47 7.96
N HIS A 90 8.38 7.26 7.89
CA HIS A 90 8.28 6.34 9.03
C HIS A 90 9.67 6.04 9.61
N SER A 91 10.59 5.65 8.74
CA SER A 91 11.96 5.30 9.09
C SER A 91 12.75 6.47 9.69
N THR A 92 12.36 7.72 9.43
CA THR A 92 13.03 8.89 10.03
C THR A 92 12.98 8.83 11.56
N ILE A 93 11.83 8.44 12.13
CA ILE A 93 11.68 8.30 13.58
C ILE A 93 12.50 7.11 14.10
N VAL A 94 12.44 5.97 13.41
CA VAL A 94 13.20 4.76 13.78
C VAL A 94 14.72 5.04 13.77
N ILE A 95 15.23 5.67 12.72
CA ILE A 95 16.64 6.04 12.60
C ILE A 95 17.00 7.06 13.69
N ALA A 96 16.19 8.09 13.91
CA ALA A 96 16.48 9.11 14.92
C ALA A 96 16.59 8.51 16.33
N VAL A 97 15.65 7.64 16.71
CA VAL A 97 15.68 6.93 18.01
C VAL A 97 16.92 6.05 18.13
N ASN A 98 17.26 5.30 17.08
CA ASN A 98 18.44 4.41 17.11
C ASN A 98 19.76 5.17 17.12
N VAL A 99 19.87 6.27 16.39
CA VAL A 99 21.04 7.16 16.45
C VAL A 99 21.19 7.77 17.84
N ALA A 100 20.09 8.20 18.47
CA ALA A 100 20.12 8.69 19.84
C ALA A 100 20.66 7.62 20.81
N ILE A 101 20.21 6.37 20.70
CA ILE A 101 20.71 5.25 21.51
C ILE A 101 22.19 4.94 21.21
N ALA A 102 22.60 5.02 19.95
CA ALA A 102 24.00 4.85 19.57
C ALA A 102 24.91 5.94 20.18
N ILE A 103 24.40 7.16 20.39
CA ILE A 103 25.11 8.21 21.11
C ILE A 103 25.17 7.89 22.61
N SER A 104 24.03 7.56 23.22
CA SER A 104 23.93 7.23 24.64
C SER A 104 22.86 6.18 24.95
N THR A 105 23.26 5.09 25.58
CA THR A 105 22.34 4.03 26.04
C THR A 105 21.43 4.49 27.17
N THR A 106 21.79 5.54 27.91
CA THR A 106 20.93 6.11 28.97
C THR A 106 19.65 6.73 28.42
N ILE A 107 19.61 7.04 27.12
CA ILE A 107 18.40 7.55 26.44
C ILE A 107 17.32 6.46 26.40
N TYR A 108 17.69 5.18 26.29
CA TYR A 108 16.74 4.06 26.31
C TYR A 108 15.82 4.11 27.54
N ASN A 109 16.37 4.36 28.73
CA ASN A 109 15.58 4.43 29.96
C ASN A 109 14.64 5.65 30.01
N LYS A 110 14.96 6.73 29.29
CA LYS A 110 14.09 7.92 29.18
C LYS A 110 13.04 7.76 28.10
N LEU A 111 13.29 6.87 27.12
CA LEU A 111 12.36 6.58 26.05
C LEU A 111 11.13 5.82 26.54
N ASP A 112 11.18 5.12 27.66
CA ASP A 112 10.02 4.37 28.17
C ASP A 112 8.83 5.32 28.49
N GLY A 113 9.10 6.45 29.15
CA GLY A 113 8.06 7.46 29.45
C GLY A 113 7.62 8.29 28.25
N ILE A 114 8.55 8.65 27.36
CA ILE A 114 8.24 9.37 26.11
C ILE A 114 7.51 8.45 25.12
N GLY A 115 7.84 7.16 25.14
CA GLY A 115 7.32 6.12 24.28
C GLY A 115 5.84 5.90 24.47
N THR A 116 5.34 5.93 25.71
CA THR A 116 3.90 5.84 25.99
C THR A 116 3.12 6.98 25.34
N ILE A 117 3.60 8.23 25.47
CA ILE A 117 2.95 9.40 24.87
C ILE A 117 3.07 9.35 23.34
N GLY A 118 4.25 9.00 22.83
CA GLY A 118 4.52 8.85 21.41
C GLY A 118 3.62 7.81 20.76
N GLY A 119 3.47 6.63 21.38
CA GLY A 119 2.60 5.55 20.93
C GLY A 119 1.13 5.96 20.91
N ILE A 120 0.63 6.64 21.96
CA ILE A 120 -0.75 7.15 22.01
C ILE A 120 -1.00 8.13 20.86
N VAL A 121 -0.11 9.10 20.69
CA VAL A 121 -0.23 10.13 19.64
C VAL A 121 -0.12 9.50 18.25
N GLY A 122 0.85 8.60 18.04
CA GLY A 122 1.07 7.89 16.79
C GLY A 122 -0.15 7.07 16.38
N SER A 123 -0.67 6.23 17.28
CA SER A 123 -1.85 5.39 17.02
C SER A 123 -3.12 6.22 16.83
N ALA A 124 -3.31 7.30 17.60
CA ALA A 124 -4.45 8.19 17.44
C ALA A 124 -4.44 8.90 16.09
N VAL A 125 -3.28 9.46 15.70
CA VAL A 125 -3.12 10.18 14.45
C VAL A 125 -3.20 9.24 13.25
N SER A 126 -2.53 8.08 13.30
CA SER A 126 -2.58 7.05 12.26
C SER A 126 -4.00 6.52 12.06
N GLY A 127 -4.67 6.11 13.14
CA GLY A 127 -6.04 5.62 13.10
C GLY A 127 -7.02 6.67 12.56
N SER A 128 -6.89 7.93 12.99
CA SER A 128 -7.72 9.04 12.49
C SER A 128 -7.45 9.35 11.02
N PHE A 129 -6.18 9.32 10.60
CA PHE A 129 -5.79 9.53 9.21
C PHE A 129 -6.40 8.45 8.29
N LEU A 130 -6.26 7.17 8.65
CA LEU A 130 -6.87 6.07 7.91
C LEU A 130 -8.39 6.22 7.81
N PHE A 131 -9.06 6.60 8.91
CA PHE A 131 -10.50 6.86 8.91
C PHE A 131 -10.90 7.94 7.90
N ILE A 132 -10.20 9.08 7.97
CA ILE A 132 -10.47 10.26 7.15
C ILE A 132 -10.25 9.94 5.68
N VAL A 133 -9.15 9.28 5.35
CA VAL A 133 -8.85 8.90 3.98
C VAL A 133 -9.86 7.87 3.49
N ALA A 134 -10.20 6.84 4.27
CA ALA A 134 -11.23 5.84 3.91
C ALA A 134 -12.59 6.48 3.62
N LEU A 135 -12.99 7.47 4.43
CA LEU A 135 -14.21 8.24 4.22
C LEU A 135 -14.15 9.02 2.90
N ALA A 136 -13.05 9.72 2.63
CA ALA A 136 -12.86 10.45 1.38
C ALA A 136 -12.96 9.53 0.16
N ASN A 137 -12.31 8.39 0.27
CA ASN A 137 -12.26 7.36 -0.74
C ASN A 137 -13.61 6.68 -0.97
N SER A 138 -14.45 6.57 0.06
CA SER A 138 -15.85 6.11 -0.03
C SER A 138 -16.75 7.08 -0.76
N ILE A 139 -16.57 8.38 -0.54
CA ILE A 139 -17.31 9.44 -1.24
C ILE A 139 -17.00 9.40 -2.74
N ILE A 140 -15.73 9.26 -3.10
CA ILE A 140 -15.30 9.15 -4.51
C ILE A 140 -15.92 7.91 -5.16
N LEU A 141 -15.88 6.75 -4.48
CA LEU A 141 -16.50 5.53 -4.98
C LEU A 141 -18.02 5.71 -5.18
N TYR A 142 -18.73 6.32 -4.23
CA TYR A 142 -20.15 6.60 -4.36
C TYR A 142 -20.47 7.46 -5.59
N GLN A 143 -19.67 8.51 -5.84
CA GLN A 143 -19.83 9.36 -7.03
C GLN A 143 -19.62 8.59 -8.33
N ILE A 144 -18.58 7.74 -8.40
CA ILE A 144 -18.33 6.87 -9.56
C ILE A 144 -19.51 5.94 -9.79
N LEU A 145 -20.00 5.26 -8.74
CA LEU A 145 -21.14 4.35 -8.84
C LEU A 145 -22.43 5.06 -9.25
N ARG A 146 -22.69 6.26 -8.72
CA ARG A 146 -23.86 7.08 -9.10
C ARG A 146 -23.81 7.47 -10.57
N ARG A 147 -22.65 7.94 -11.07
CA ARG A 147 -22.46 8.29 -12.49
C ARG A 147 -22.65 7.09 -13.39
N ARG A 148 -22.12 5.91 -13.00
CA ARG A 148 -22.30 4.67 -13.77
C ARG A 148 -23.75 4.20 -13.79
N ARG A 149 -24.46 4.27 -12.65
CA ARG A 149 -25.89 3.94 -12.60
C ARG A 149 -26.72 4.88 -13.48
N ALA A 150 -26.42 6.18 -13.47
CA ALA A 150 -27.09 7.15 -14.33
C ALA A 150 -26.80 6.90 -15.82
N ALA A 151 -25.56 6.59 -16.19
CA ALA A 151 -25.19 6.24 -17.56
C ALA A 151 -25.85 4.93 -18.02
N SER A 152 -25.96 3.93 -17.14
CA SER A 152 -26.65 2.66 -17.44
C SER A 152 -28.14 2.87 -17.69
N LYS A 153 -28.81 3.70 -16.88
CA LYS A 153 -30.22 4.05 -17.09
C LYS A 153 -30.44 4.78 -18.42
N ARG A 154 -29.54 5.71 -18.77
CA ARG A 154 -29.55 6.42 -20.06
C ARG A 154 -29.23 5.53 -21.27
N ALA A 155 -28.71 4.31 -21.06
CA ALA A 155 -28.46 3.37 -22.14
C ALA A 155 -29.64 2.40 -22.36
N GLU A 156 -30.50 2.22 -21.36
CA GLU A 156 -31.75 1.46 -21.47
C GLU A 156 -32.90 2.33 -22.02
N GLU A 157 -32.97 3.61 -21.63
CA GLU A 157 -33.87 4.59 -22.25
C GLU A 157 -33.17 5.23 -23.45
N ASN A 158 -33.68 5.01 -24.66
CA ASN A 158 -33.18 5.54 -25.94
C ASN A 158 -33.40 7.08 -26.04
N TYR A 159 -32.92 7.84 -25.06
CA TYR A 159 -33.27 9.25 -24.84
C TYR A 159 -32.26 10.19 -25.52
N THR A 160 -32.78 11.09 -26.34
CA THR A 160 -32.07 12.19 -27.01
C THR A 160 -31.41 13.15 -26.00
N PRO A 161 -30.29 13.81 -26.34
CA PRO A 161 -29.53 14.59 -25.37
C PRO A 161 -30.21 15.92 -25.08
N GLU A 162 -31.08 15.96 -24.05
CA GLU A 162 -31.41 17.23 -23.40
C GLU A 162 -30.37 17.50 -22.31
N VAL A 163 -29.77 18.69 -22.38
CA VAL A 163 -28.73 19.18 -21.48
C VAL A 163 -29.35 19.39 -20.10
N VAL A 164 -29.41 18.32 -19.30
CA VAL A 164 -29.79 18.44 -17.89
C VAL A 164 -28.58 19.02 -17.14
N GLU A 165 -28.66 20.32 -16.93
CA GLU A 165 -27.87 21.13 -16.02
C GLU A 165 -27.66 20.38 -14.69
N ALA A 166 -26.43 19.97 -14.41
CA ALA A 166 -26.08 19.26 -13.19
C ALA A 166 -26.21 20.22 -11.98
N HIS A 167 -27.37 20.17 -11.34
CA HIS A 167 -27.73 20.89 -10.13
C HIS A 167 -26.68 20.71 -9.00
N HIS A 168 -26.02 21.82 -8.67
CA HIS A 168 -25.71 22.42 -7.35
C HIS A 168 -25.38 21.61 -6.08
N ASP A 169 -25.54 20.28 -6.01
CA ASP A 169 -25.21 19.50 -4.79
C ASP A 169 -23.70 19.21 -4.65
N HIS A 170 -22.91 19.51 -5.67
CA HIS A 170 -21.47 19.26 -5.68
C HIS A 170 -20.71 20.22 -4.74
N MET A 171 -21.23 21.41 -4.47
CA MET A 171 -20.43 22.49 -3.88
C MET A 171 -20.18 22.34 -2.38
N LEU A 172 -21.12 21.77 -1.62
CA LEU A 172 -21.02 21.67 -0.16
C LEU A 172 -20.16 20.47 0.26
N MET A 173 -20.26 19.35 -0.49
CA MET A 173 -19.50 18.13 -0.22
C MET A 173 -18.03 18.24 -0.67
N LEU A 174 -17.75 18.92 -1.80
CA LEU A 174 -16.38 19.22 -2.25
C LEU A 174 -15.65 20.22 -1.33
N ARG A 175 -16.38 21.09 -0.62
CA ARG A 175 -15.80 22.07 0.30
C ARG A 175 -15.31 21.45 1.62
N ILE A 176 -16.02 20.43 2.12
CA ILE A 176 -15.59 19.64 3.28
C ILE A 176 -14.50 18.64 2.90
N LEU A 177 -14.55 18.09 1.68
CA LEU A 177 -13.60 17.08 1.23
C LEU A 177 -12.30 17.65 0.65
N GLY A 178 -12.33 18.89 0.18
CA GLY A 178 -11.20 19.60 -0.42
C GLY A 178 -9.94 19.65 0.46
N PRO A 179 -10.02 20.02 1.75
CA PRO A 179 -8.86 20.04 2.64
C PRO A 179 -8.21 18.67 2.82
N ILE A 180 -9.03 17.61 2.91
CA ILE A 180 -8.58 16.23 3.12
C ILE A 180 -7.89 15.67 1.87
N ILE A 181 -8.47 15.88 0.68
CA ILE A 181 -7.86 15.48 -0.60
C ILE A 181 -6.59 16.31 -0.87
N ASN A 182 -6.57 17.58 -0.46
CA ASN A 182 -5.39 18.43 -0.60
C ASN A 182 -4.23 18.04 0.34
N PHE A 183 -4.50 17.30 1.41
CA PHE A 183 -3.48 16.86 2.36
C PHE A 183 -2.49 15.89 1.72
N VAL A 184 -2.95 14.93 0.90
CA VAL A 184 -2.10 13.99 0.15
C VAL A 184 -2.30 14.14 -1.36
N ASN A 185 -2.18 15.37 -1.86
CA ASN A 185 -2.34 15.66 -3.29
C ASN A 185 -1.08 15.48 -4.13
N LYS A 186 0.05 15.08 -3.56
CA LYS A 186 1.29 14.74 -4.29
C LYS A 186 1.98 13.56 -3.60
N PRO A 187 2.68 12.67 -4.33
CA PRO A 187 3.33 11.49 -3.74
C PRO A 187 4.31 11.81 -2.61
N TRP A 188 5.05 12.92 -2.68
CA TRP A 188 6.01 13.30 -1.64
C TRP A 188 5.36 13.67 -0.30
N LYS A 189 4.08 14.06 -0.31
CA LYS A 189 3.34 14.35 0.93
C LYS A 189 3.05 13.10 1.77
N MET A 190 3.35 11.91 1.25
CA MET A 190 3.37 10.70 2.07
C MET A 190 4.53 10.68 3.07
N TYR A 191 5.58 11.50 2.90
CA TYR A 191 6.68 11.59 3.86
C TYR A 191 6.24 12.07 5.26
N PRO A 192 5.56 13.23 5.40
CA PRO A 192 5.05 13.64 6.71
C PRO A 192 3.99 12.65 7.26
N VAL A 193 3.20 12.01 6.40
CA VAL A 193 2.27 10.94 6.84
C VAL A 193 3.05 9.77 7.44
N GLY A 194 4.14 9.34 6.77
CA GLY A 194 5.05 8.32 7.27
C GLY A 194 5.63 8.68 8.63
N ILE A 195 6.07 9.93 8.84
CA ILE A 195 6.55 10.40 10.15
C ILE A 195 5.48 10.21 11.23
N LEU A 196 4.22 10.56 10.93
CA LEU A 196 3.10 10.40 11.87
C LEU A 196 2.87 8.93 12.25
N PHE A 197 3.00 8.02 11.29
CA PHE A 197 2.93 6.57 11.54
C PHE A 197 4.15 6.06 12.30
N GLY A 198 5.34 6.60 12.02
CA GLY A 198 6.59 6.26 12.71
C GLY A 198 6.63 6.68 14.18
N PHE A 199 5.73 7.57 14.62
CA PHE A 199 5.53 7.86 16.04
C PHE A 199 4.90 6.68 16.82
N GLY A 200 4.31 5.70 16.12
CA GLY A 200 3.97 4.40 16.70
C GLY A 200 5.23 3.77 17.29
N PHE A 201 5.39 3.90 18.61
CA PHE A 201 6.66 3.67 19.29
C PHE A 201 7.09 2.18 19.30
N ASP A 202 6.18 1.26 19.00
CA ASP A 202 6.40 -0.19 18.99
C ASP A 202 7.52 -0.61 18.02
N THR A 203 7.57 0.01 16.85
CA THR A 203 8.60 -0.28 15.84
C THR A 203 9.95 0.32 16.23
N ALA A 204 9.95 1.59 16.65
CA ALA A 204 11.17 2.27 17.07
C ALA A 204 11.81 1.57 18.28
N SER A 205 11.01 1.14 19.25
CA SER A 205 11.45 0.39 20.44
C SER A 205 11.98 -1.01 20.11
N SER A 206 11.35 -1.71 19.16
CA SER A 206 11.84 -3.03 18.69
C SER A 206 13.24 -2.95 18.09
N ILE A 207 13.49 -1.99 17.20
CA ILE A 207 14.82 -1.80 16.59
C ILE A 207 15.80 -1.22 17.61
N ALA A 208 15.35 -0.33 18.50
CA ALA A 208 16.13 0.16 19.63
C ALA A 208 16.65 -0.98 20.53
N LEU A 209 15.81 -1.97 20.84
CA LEU A 209 16.20 -3.13 21.63
C LEU A 209 17.27 -3.96 20.92
N LEU A 210 17.16 -4.14 19.59
CA LEU A 210 18.21 -4.78 18.79
C LEU A 210 19.52 -3.97 18.84
N ALA A 211 19.45 -2.64 18.78
CA ALA A 211 20.61 -1.77 18.88
C ALA A 211 21.29 -1.84 20.26
N VAL A 212 20.52 -1.83 21.35
CA VAL A 212 21.04 -2.04 22.72
C VAL A 212 21.66 -3.43 22.85
N SER A 213 21.03 -4.46 22.29
CA SER A 213 21.56 -5.82 22.27
C SER A 213 22.88 -5.91 21.52
N ALA A 214 23.00 -5.22 20.38
CA ALA A 214 24.24 -5.13 19.61
C ALA A 214 25.35 -4.39 20.38
N LEU A 215 25.00 -3.33 21.14
CA LEU A 215 25.94 -2.62 22.02
C LEU A 215 26.44 -3.46 23.19
N ALA A 216 25.64 -4.43 23.64
CA ALA A 216 25.99 -5.34 24.73
C ALA A 216 26.98 -6.44 24.31
N VAL A 217 27.14 -6.70 23.01
CA VAL A 217 28.12 -7.66 22.48
C VAL A 217 29.53 -7.14 22.76
N ARG A 218 30.29 -7.89 23.58
CA ARG A 218 31.70 -7.61 23.89
C ARG A 218 32.63 -8.41 23.00
N ARG A 219 33.73 -7.78 22.59
CA ARG A 219 34.84 -8.45 21.92
C ARG A 219 35.77 -9.12 22.93
N SER A 220 36.61 -10.03 22.44
CA SER A 220 37.61 -10.76 23.23
C SER A 220 38.64 -9.86 23.90
N ASP A 221 38.89 -8.68 23.32
CA ASP A 221 39.75 -7.63 23.87
C ASP A 221 39.08 -6.79 24.98
N GLY A 222 37.85 -7.13 25.38
CA GLY A 222 37.06 -6.38 26.36
C GLY A 222 36.47 -5.07 25.83
N THR A 223 36.74 -4.71 24.58
CA THR A 223 36.20 -3.50 23.94
C THR A 223 34.80 -3.73 23.40
N SER A 224 34.00 -2.68 23.37
CA SER A 224 32.68 -2.70 22.74
C SER A 224 32.79 -2.45 21.23
N VAL A 225 31.76 -2.88 20.50
CA VAL A 225 31.62 -2.55 19.08
C VAL A 225 31.52 -1.03 18.91
N PRO A 226 32.22 -0.41 17.92
CA PRO A 226 32.06 1.00 17.63
C PRO A 226 30.58 1.35 17.47
N ARG A 227 30.10 2.31 18.26
CA ARG A 227 28.67 2.64 18.34
C ARG A 227 28.08 3.03 16.98
N GLY A 228 28.90 3.63 16.10
CA GLY A 228 28.49 3.99 14.74
C GLY A 228 28.13 2.80 13.84
N TYR A 229 28.64 1.58 14.11
CA TYR A 229 28.32 0.41 13.30
C TYR A 229 26.88 -0.07 13.50
N ILE A 230 26.24 0.32 14.60
CA ILE A 230 24.90 -0.16 14.97
C ILE A 230 23.81 0.61 14.23
N VAL A 231 24.14 1.78 13.68
CA VAL A 231 23.26 2.56 12.80
C VAL A 231 22.90 1.78 11.52
N ILE A 232 23.64 0.72 11.18
CA ILE A 232 23.27 -0.14 10.05
C ILE A 232 21.98 -0.93 10.28
N LEU A 233 21.60 -1.19 11.54
CA LEU A 233 20.36 -1.90 11.88
C LEU A 233 19.11 -1.13 11.42
N PRO A 234 18.89 0.14 11.81
CA PRO A 234 17.76 0.90 11.31
C PRO A 234 17.83 1.15 9.79
N PHE A 235 19.02 1.24 9.17
CA PHE A 235 19.10 1.32 7.71
C PHE A 235 18.63 0.04 7.00
N LEU A 236 19.03 -1.13 7.48
CA LEU A 236 18.56 -2.42 6.94
C LEU A 236 17.04 -2.56 7.08
N PHE A 237 16.50 -2.15 8.22
CA PHE A 237 15.06 -2.04 8.44
C PHE A 237 14.40 -1.10 7.41
N THR A 238 14.95 0.09 7.22
CA THR A 238 14.42 1.10 6.28
C THR A 238 14.42 0.61 4.85
N PHE A 239 15.52 0.04 4.37
CA PHE A 239 15.58 -0.44 2.98
C PHE A 239 14.72 -1.68 2.74
N ALA A 240 14.49 -2.51 3.77
CA ALA A 240 13.55 -3.62 3.70
C ALA A 240 12.11 -3.11 3.56
N MET A 241 11.69 -2.21 4.46
CA MET A 241 10.37 -1.61 4.44
C MET A 241 10.12 -0.84 3.14
N ALA A 242 11.07 0.03 2.74
CA ALA A 242 10.92 0.86 1.55
C ALA A 242 10.77 0.04 0.26
N LEU A 243 11.37 -1.15 0.21
CA LEU A 243 11.23 -2.06 -0.93
C LEU A 243 9.78 -2.56 -1.06
N LEU A 244 9.17 -3.01 0.04
CA LEU A 244 7.80 -3.54 0.02
C LEU A 244 6.74 -2.45 -0.10
N ASP A 245 6.89 -1.34 0.64
CA ASP A 245 5.97 -0.19 0.52
C ASP A 245 5.98 0.39 -0.90
N SER A 246 7.15 0.45 -1.54
CA SER A 246 7.27 0.87 -2.94
C SER A 246 6.68 -0.16 -3.90
N ALA A 247 6.87 -1.46 -3.64
CA ALA A 247 6.25 -2.52 -4.42
C ALA A 247 4.72 -2.42 -4.37
N ASP A 248 4.15 -2.15 -3.19
CA ASP A 248 2.72 -1.96 -3.00
C ASP A 248 2.17 -0.81 -3.86
N SER A 249 2.80 0.37 -3.80
CA SER A 249 2.42 1.53 -4.65
C SER A 249 2.47 1.21 -6.15
N VAL A 250 3.51 0.47 -6.56
CA VAL A 250 3.72 0.07 -7.95
C VAL A 250 2.65 -0.92 -8.39
N LEU A 251 2.42 -1.98 -7.60
CA LEU A 251 1.40 -3.00 -7.88
C LEU A 251 0.01 -2.39 -7.95
N MET A 252 -0.31 -1.51 -7.01
CA MET A 252 -1.55 -0.75 -7.04
C MET A 252 -1.66 0.06 -8.33
N LEU A 253 -0.67 0.86 -8.68
CA LEU A 253 -0.71 1.65 -9.91
C LEU A 253 -0.99 0.79 -11.17
N TYR A 254 -0.32 -0.36 -11.31
CA TYR A 254 -0.54 -1.27 -12.44
C TYR A 254 -1.92 -1.92 -12.44
N SER A 255 -2.48 -2.20 -11.26
CA SER A 255 -3.84 -2.76 -11.15
C SER A 255 -4.93 -1.80 -11.65
N TYR A 256 -4.67 -0.48 -11.58
CA TYR A 256 -5.60 0.57 -12.02
C TYR A 256 -5.32 1.11 -13.41
N SER A 257 -4.06 1.18 -13.85
CA SER A 257 -3.72 1.65 -15.21
C SER A 257 -4.01 0.61 -16.29
N GLY A 258 -4.32 -0.63 -15.89
CA GLY A 258 -4.22 -1.80 -16.77
C GLY A 258 -2.75 -2.13 -16.99
N PHE A 259 -2.38 -3.42 -16.97
CA PHE A 259 -1.07 -3.84 -17.45
C PHE A 259 -0.95 -3.39 -18.91
N PRO A 260 0.06 -2.60 -19.29
CA PRO A 260 0.26 -2.27 -20.69
C PRO A 260 0.64 -3.55 -21.43
N GLU A 261 -0.32 -4.17 -22.13
CA GLU A 261 -0.17 -5.48 -22.77
C GLU A 261 0.98 -5.53 -23.81
N HIS A 262 1.56 -4.41 -24.26
CA HIS A 262 2.55 -4.43 -25.34
C HIS A 262 3.70 -3.40 -25.31
N SER A 263 4.21 -2.99 -24.15
CA SER A 263 5.46 -2.20 -24.15
C SER A 263 6.30 -2.37 -22.90
N TRP A 264 7.30 -3.26 -22.99
CA TRP A 264 8.42 -3.34 -22.06
C TRP A 264 9.46 -2.23 -22.32
N ALA A 265 9.10 -1.23 -23.13
CA ALA A 265 10.01 -0.14 -23.47
C ALA A 265 10.28 0.72 -22.24
N LEU A 266 11.56 0.91 -21.92
CA LEU A 266 12.03 1.74 -20.81
C LEU A 266 11.93 3.25 -21.12
N PHE A 267 11.86 3.59 -22.40
CA PHE A 267 11.81 4.97 -22.90
C PHE A 267 10.57 5.16 -23.78
N GLU A 268 9.95 6.33 -23.64
CA GLU A 268 8.83 6.73 -24.48
C GLU A 268 9.32 6.74 -25.95
N PRO A 269 8.61 6.11 -26.90
CA PRO A 269 8.97 6.19 -28.31
C PRO A 269 9.03 7.66 -28.69
N SER A 270 10.15 8.11 -29.27
CA SER A 270 10.18 9.44 -29.87
C SER A 270 9.20 9.43 -31.03
N VAL A 271 8.09 10.14 -30.88
CA VAL A 271 7.23 10.48 -32.02
C VAL A 271 8.12 11.26 -32.97
N THR A 272 8.61 10.58 -33.99
CA THR A 272 9.30 11.23 -35.10
C THR A 272 8.18 11.70 -35.99
N GLU A 273 7.93 13.01 -35.96
CA GLU A 273 7.11 13.70 -36.95
C GLU A 273 7.79 13.49 -38.31
N SER A 274 7.43 12.41 -39.00
CA SER A 274 7.93 12.10 -40.34
C SER A 274 6.94 11.19 -41.03
N GLU A 275 5.95 11.80 -41.67
CA GLU A 275 5.73 11.72 -43.12
C GLU A 275 4.26 11.99 -43.44
N THR A 276 3.99 13.22 -43.85
CA THR A 276 2.91 13.54 -44.79
C THR A 276 3.20 12.83 -46.11
N VAL A 277 2.81 11.56 -46.26
CA VAL A 277 2.71 10.93 -47.59
C VAL A 277 1.32 11.23 -48.14
N SER A 278 1.27 12.24 -48.99
CA SER A 278 0.19 12.49 -49.93
C SER A 278 0.34 11.51 -51.11
N GLY A 279 -0.66 10.67 -51.33
CA GLY A 279 -0.76 9.81 -52.50
C GLY A 279 -2.10 9.07 -52.50
N PRO A 280 -2.83 8.99 -53.63
CA PRO A 280 -4.13 8.32 -53.67
C PRO A 280 -3.95 6.81 -53.47
N PRO A 281 -4.94 6.11 -52.87
CA PRO A 281 -4.79 4.70 -52.53
C PRO A 281 -4.77 3.84 -53.79
N ARG A 282 -3.73 3.03 -53.95
CA ARG A 282 -3.75 1.86 -54.83
C ARG A 282 -4.60 0.78 -54.16
N LEU A 283 -5.69 0.42 -54.83
CA LEU A 283 -6.41 -0.82 -54.61
C LEU A 283 -5.49 -1.97 -55.01
N ASP A 284 -5.17 -2.85 -54.07
CA ASP A 284 -4.91 -4.29 -54.23
C ASP A 284 -3.90 -4.74 -53.18
N ASP A 285 -4.43 -5.13 -52.02
CA ASP A 285 -3.95 -6.25 -51.20
C ASP A 285 -4.91 -6.42 -50.00
N LYS A 286 -5.90 -7.32 -50.13
CA LYS A 286 -6.80 -7.70 -49.04
C LYS A 286 -6.01 -8.56 -48.03
N ALA A 287 -5.36 -7.92 -47.07
CA ALA A 287 -5.21 -8.52 -45.75
C ALA A 287 -6.62 -8.70 -45.13
N PRO A 288 -6.89 -9.74 -44.33
CA PRO A 288 -8.17 -9.85 -43.65
C PRO A 288 -8.29 -8.67 -42.69
N GLU A 289 -9.16 -7.70 -42.99
CA GLU A 289 -9.49 -6.63 -42.06
C GLU A 289 -10.07 -7.28 -40.79
N PRO A 290 -9.49 -7.05 -39.60
CA PRO A 290 -10.11 -7.52 -38.37
C PRO A 290 -11.48 -6.85 -38.25
N ASP A 291 -12.51 -7.66 -38.05
CA ASP A 291 -13.89 -7.19 -37.93
C ASP A 291 -13.98 -6.08 -36.86
N VAL A 292 -14.28 -4.86 -37.30
CA VAL A 292 -14.35 -3.66 -36.47
C VAL A 292 -15.34 -3.86 -35.30
N ALA A 293 -16.35 -4.73 -35.49
CA ALA A 293 -17.29 -5.13 -34.44
C ALA A 293 -16.65 -6.03 -33.36
N GLN A 294 -15.71 -6.91 -33.72
CA GLN A 294 -14.95 -7.71 -32.76
C GLN A 294 -13.95 -6.86 -31.98
N LEU A 295 -13.23 -5.95 -32.65
CA LEU A 295 -12.31 -5.00 -32.01
C LEU A 295 -13.03 -4.13 -30.97
N THR A 296 -14.21 -3.59 -31.32
CA THR A 296 -15.01 -2.79 -30.39
C THR A 296 -15.63 -3.61 -29.27
N ARG A 297 -16.00 -4.88 -29.51
CA ARG A 297 -16.50 -5.80 -28.46
C ARG A 297 -15.40 -6.14 -27.46
N ASP A 298 -14.19 -6.46 -27.92
CA ASP A 298 -13.06 -6.76 -27.05
C ASP A 298 -12.60 -5.54 -26.26
N GLN A 299 -12.56 -4.36 -26.89
CA GLN A 299 -12.30 -3.10 -26.18
C GLN A 299 -13.35 -2.82 -25.09
N ARG A 300 -14.64 -3.03 -25.40
CA ARG A 300 -15.74 -2.85 -24.43
C ARG A 300 -15.68 -3.87 -23.29
N VAL A 301 -15.32 -5.12 -23.58
CA VAL A 301 -15.12 -6.17 -22.57
C VAL A 301 -13.91 -5.84 -21.69
N LYS A 302 -12.78 -5.43 -22.27
CA LYS A 302 -11.58 -5.00 -21.53
C LYS A 302 -11.89 -3.80 -20.63
N MET A 303 -12.55 -2.75 -21.13
CA MET A 303 -12.96 -1.59 -20.32
C MET A 303 -13.91 -1.98 -19.17
N ASN A 304 -14.85 -2.90 -19.41
CA ASN A 304 -15.78 -3.36 -18.39
C ASN A 304 -15.11 -4.21 -17.31
N VAL A 305 -14.15 -5.06 -17.68
CA VAL A 305 -13.37 -5.89 -16.75
C VAL A 305 -12.42 -5.01 -15.92
N MET A 306 -11.66 -4.11 -16.55
CA MET A 306 -10.79 -3.16 -15.85
C MET A 306 -11.58 -2.28 -14.86
N SER A 307 -12.78 -1.84 -15.26
CA SER A 307 -13.62 -1.03 -14.39
C SER A 307 -14.28 -1.81 -13.24
N LYS A 308 -14.63 -3.10 -13.42
CA LYS A 308 -15.14 -3.94 -12.33
C LYS A 308 -14.04 -4.30 -11.33
N LEU A 309 -12.85 -4.65 -11.81
CA LEU A 309 -11.68 -4.94 -10.96
C LEU A 309 -11.31 -3.71 -10.11
N SER A 310 -11.24 -2.53 -10.72
CA SER A 310 -10.95 -1.28 -10.02
C SER A 310 -11.95 -0.98 -8.90
N ILE A 311 -13.26 -1.18 -9.13
CA ILE A 311 -14.29 -0.98 -8.09
C ILE A 311 -14.12 -1.98 -6.94
N VAL A 312 -13.87 -3.23 -7.27
CA VAL A 312 -13.67 -4.35 -6.34
C VAL A 312 -12.46 -4.05 -5.45
N LEU A 313 -11.29 -3.74 -6.02
CA LEU A 313 -10.09 -3.33 -5.26
C LEU A 313 -10.33 -2.07 -4.41
N THR A 314 -11.08 -1.11 -4.95
CA THR A 314 -11.44 0.13 -4.24
C THR A 314 -12.29 -0.15 -2.99
N ILE A 315 -13.25 -1.07 -3.09
CA ILE A 315 -14.08 -1.51 -1.95
C ILE A 315 -13.21 -2.23 -0.91
N MET A 316 -12.35 -3.16 -1.33
CA MET A 316 -11.45 -3.87 -0.43
C MET A 316 -10.58 -2.92 0.37
N SER A 317 -9.90 -1.98 -0.30
CA SER A 317 -9.02 -0.99 0.32
C SER A 317 -9.79 -0.07 1.31
N ILE A 318 -11.04 0.30 1.01
CA ILE A 318 -11.90 1.04 1.95
C ILE A 318 -12.22 0.20 3.19
N LEU A 319 -12.61 -1.07 2.99
CA LEU A 319 -13.01 -1.95 4.09
C LEU A 319 -11.84 -2.22 5.02
N VAL A 320 -10.66 -2.54 4.48
CA VAL A 320 -9.43 -2.72 5.27
C VAL A 320 -9.13 -1.45 6.06
N ALA A 321 -9.16 -0.28 5.41
CA ALA A 321 -8.88 0.99 6.08
C ALA A 321 -9.81 1.30 7.25
N PHE A 322 -11.13 1.13 7.07
CA PHE A 322 -12.10 1.33 8.14
C PHE A 322 -11.93 0.30 9.26
N SER A 323 -11.70 -0.98 8.93
CA SER A 323 -11.50 -2.02 9.92
C SER A 323 -10.26 -1.75 10.77
N ILE A 324 -9.11 -1.47 10.15
CA ILE A 324 -7.86 -1.20 10.86
C ILE A 324 -7.99 0.08 11.68
N SER A 325 -8.50 1.17 11.10
CA SER A 325 -8.75 2.41 11.82
C SER A 325 -9.63 2.23 13.06
N LEU A 326 -10.73 1.49 12.92
CA LEU A 326 -11.65 1.22 14.03
C LEU A 326 -10.97 0.37 15.12
N ILE A 327 -10.22 -0.66 14.73
CA ILE A 327 -9.47 -1.51 15.66
C ILE A 327 -8.44 -0.69 16.42
N THR A 328 -7.64 0.14 15.73
CA THR A 328 -6.62 0.99 16.36
C THR A 328 -7.22 2.00 17.33
N ILE A 329 -8.32 2.67 16.95
CA ILE A 329 -8.98 3.64 17.82
C ILE A 329 -9.61 2.95 19.03
N MET A 330 -10.29 1.82 18.85
CA MET A 330 -10.90 1.08 19.95
C MET A 330 -9.86 0.46 20.88
N GLY A 331 -8.75 -0.06 20.35
CA GLY A 331 -7.61 -0.53 21.13
C GLY A 331 -7.04 0.59 21.99
N LEU A 332 -6.78 1.75 21.38
CA LEU A 332 -6.28 2.93 22.10
C LEU A 332 -7.24 3.39 23.21
N ILE A 333 -8.55 3.41 22.93
CA ILE A 333 -9.55 3.74 23.96
C ILE A 333 -9.50 2.69 25.08
N GLY A 334 -9.43 1.40 24.75
CA GLY A 334 -9.32 0.31 25.73
C GLY A 334 -8.12 0.47 26.65
N ASP A 335 -6.98 0.88 26.09
CA ASP A 335 -5.72 1.06 26.81
C ASP A 335 -5.63 2.34 27.62
N GLN A 336 -6.39 3.39 27.28
CA GLN A 336 -6.32 4.69 27.97
C GLN A 336 -7.55 4.98 28.85
N CYS A 337 -8.62 4.20 28.72
CA CYS A 337 -9.84 4.35 29.50
C CYS A 337 -9.77 3.50 30.78
N THR A 338 -9.59 4.14 31.94
CA THR A 338 -9.53 3.44 33.24
C THR A 338 -10.78 2.58 33.54
N PRO A 339 -12.02 3.04 33.29
CA PRO A 339 -13.21 2.19 33.43
C PRO A 339 -13.18 0.95 32.51
N CYS A 340 -12.65 1.12 31.30
CA CYS A 340 -12.56 0.06 30.29
C CYS A 340 -11.53 -1.00 30.69
N GLN A 341 -10.35 -0.58 31.15
CA GLN A 341 -9.33 -1.47 31.71
C GLN A 341 -9.83 -2.23 32.94
N ARG A 342 -10.54 -1.56 33.86
CA ARG A 342 -11.12 -2.23 35.03
C ARG A 342 -12.13 -3.30 34.63
N ALA A 343 -12.95 -3.03 33.61
CA ALA A 343 -13.87 -4.04 33.08
C ALA A 343 -13.12 -5.19 32.41
N ALA A 344 -12.08 -4.91 31.61
CA ALA A 344 -11.29 -5.94 30.93
C ALA A 344 -10.52 -6.86 31.90
N ASN A 345 -9.97 -6.27 32.97
CA ASN A 345 -9.13 -6.94 33.97
C ASN A 345 -9.90 -7.39 35.22
N ALA A 346 -11.23 -7.30 35.22
CA ALA A 346 -12.02 -7.69 36.37
C ALA A 346 -11.86 -9.20 36.65
N PRO A 347 -11.68 -9.63 37.92
CA PRO A 347 -11.42 -11.03 38.27
C PRO A 347 -12.54 -12.00 37.88
N ASP A 348 -13.77 -11.51 37.77
CA ASP A 348 -14.96 -12.24 37.33
C ASP A 348 -15.13 -12.23 35.79
N GLY A 349 -14.16 -11.66 35.07
CA GLY A 349 -14.19 -11.48 33.62
C GLY A 349 -14.96 -10.25 33.15
N GLY A 350 -15.52 -9.42 34.06
CA GLY A 350 -16.08 -8.10 33.79
C GLY A 350 -17.40 -8.10 33.01
N GLY A 351 -18.13 -9.22 33.02
CA GLY A 351 -19.40 -9.36 32.30
C GLY A 351 -19.28 -9.11 30.79
N LEU A 352 -20.28 -8.44 30.22
CA LEU A 352 -20.30 -8.11 28.78
C LEU A 352 -19.24 -7.06 28.43
N ALA A 353 -19.04 -6.07 29.29
CA ALA A 353 -18.08 -4.99 29.08
C ALA A 353 -16.64 -5.51 29.08
N GLY A 354 -16.31 -6.41 30.01
CA GLY A 354 -14.99 -7.04 30.07
C GLY A 354 -14.70 -7.92 28.86
N LYS A 355 -15.70 -8.69 28.37
CA LYS A 355 -15.57 -9.45 27.12
C LYS A 355 -15.41 -8.55 25.90
N TRP A 356 -16.16 -7.44 25.83
CA TRP A 356 -16.09 -6.46 24.75
C TRP A 356 -14.69 -5.84 24.63
N TRP A 357 -14.13 -5.30 25.71
CA TRP A 357 -12.82 -4.66 25.70
C TRP A 357 -11.68 -5.65 25.49
N ARG A 358 -11.76 -6.86 26.04
CA ARG A 358 -10.80 -7.94 25.71
C ARG A 358 -10.88 -8.36 24.24
N GLY A 359 -12.07 -8.33 23.65
CA GLY A 359 -12.27 -8.58 22.23
C GLY A 359 -11.55 -7.54 21.36
N TRP A 360 -11.68 -6.26 21.69
CA TRP A 360 -10.97 -5.18 20.98
C TRP A 360 -9.46 -5.21 21.21
N ALA A 361 -9.00 -5.49 22.42
CA ALA A 361 -7.57 -5.67 22.69
C ALA A 361 -6.99 -6.81 21.85
N ASN A 362 -7.64 -7.98 21.85
CA ASN A 362 -7.23 -9.11 21.02
C ASN A 362 -7.31 -8.81 19.52
N ALA A 363 -8.28 -8.02 19.07
CA ALA A 363 -8.36 -7.58 17.68
C ALA A 363 -7.24 -6.61 17.32
N ASN A 364 -6.84 -5.72 18.24
CA ASN A 364 -5.73 -4.79 18.06
C ASN A 364 -4.39 -5.52 17.98
N ASP A 365 -4.15 -6.45 18.91
CA ASP A 365 -2.94 -7.29 18.95
C ASP A 365 -2.79 -8.17 17.69
N ASN A 366 -3.91 -8.55 17.07
CA ASN A 366 -3.94 -9.38 15.86
C ASN A 366 -4.37 -8.60 14.60
N SER A 367 -4.32 -7.27 14.63
CA SER A 367 -4.81 -6.41 13.54
C SER A 367 -4.11 -6.71 12.20
N GLY A 368 -2.82 -7.04 12.22
CA GLY A 368 -2.07 -7.49 11.03
C GLY A 368 -2.64 -8.77 10.42
N TYR A 369 -2.99 -9.79 11.22
CA TYR A 369 -3.61 -11.02 10.73
C TYR A 369 -5.03 -10.78 10.20
N ILE A 370 -5.79 -9.88 10.84
CA ILE A 370 -7.13 -9.50 10.37
C ILE A 370 -7.05 -8.83 9.00
N GLY A 371 -6.11 -7.89 8.82
CA GLY A 371 -5.88 -7.25 7.53
C GLY A 371 -5.46 -8.26 6.44
N ALA A 372 -4.53 -9.17 6.76
CA ALA A 372 -4.11 -10.23 5.85
C ALA A 372 -5.26 -11.18 5.48
N ALA A 373 -6.14 -11.51 6.43
CA ALA A 373 -7.32 -12.33 6.18
C ALA A 373 -8.34 -11.63 5.26
N ILE A 374 -8.55 -10.32 5.42
CA ILE A 374 -9.44 -9.54 4.55
C ILE A 374 -8.90 -9.53 3.12
N VAL A 375 -7.61 -9.22 2.95
CA VAL A 375 -6.95 -9.19 1.63
C VAL A 375 -6.96 -10.58 1.01
N GLY A 376 -6.58 -11.61 1.77
CA GLY A 376 -6.55 -13.01 1.32
C GLY A 376 -7.93 -13.54 0.93
N GLY A 377 -8.98 -13.24 1.71
CA GLY A 377 -10.35 -13.61 1.39
C GLY A 377 -10.84 -12.94 0.10
N PHE A 378 -10.43 -11.70 -0.14
CA PHE A 378 -10.77 -10.98 -1.35
C PHE A 378 -10.07 -11.53 -2.59
N VAL A 379 -8.76 -11.80 -2.48
CA VAL A 379 -7.99 -12.47 -3.53
C VAL A 379 -8.60 -13.82 -3.86
N PHE A 380 -8.99 -14.60 -2.85
CA PHE A 380 -9.67 -15.88 -3.03
C PHE A 380 -11.00 -15.72 -3.79
N LEU A 381 -11.85 -14.77 -3.39
CA LEU A 381 -13.13 -14.51 -4.07
C LEU A 381 -12.93 -14.11 -5.54
N VAL A 382 -11.95 -13.25 -5.82
CA VAL A 382 -11.65 -12.81 -7.19
C VAL A 382 -11.09 -13.98 -8.01
N ALA A 383 -10.12 -14.73 -7.47
CA ALA A 383 -9.55 -15.89 -8.12
C ALA A 383 -10.61 -16.97 -8.41
N PHE A 384 -11.48 -17.26 -7.43
CA PHE A 384 -12.59 -18.18 -7.58
C PHE A 384 -13.57 -17.71 -8.67
N TRP A 385 -13.91 -16.42 -8.70
CA TRP A 385 -14.77 -15.86 -9.74
C TRP A 385 -14.16 -16.03 -11.14
N TYR A 386 -12.86 -15.75 -11.30
CA TYR A 386 -12.15 -15.97 -12.56
C TYR A 386 -12.08 -17.45 -12.94
N LEU A 387 -11.83 -18.34 -11.98
CA LEU A 387 -11.80 -19.78 -12.21
C LEU A 387 -13.16 -20.30 -12.67
N VAL A 388 -14.25 -19.94 -11.97
CA VAL A 388 -15.62 -20.33 -12.34
C VAL A 388 -15.98 -19.79 -13.73
N ARG A 389 -15.61 -18.55 -14.03
CA ARG A 389 -15.82 -17.95 -15.35
C ARG A 389 -15.06 -18.72 -16.44
N HIS A 390 -13.80 -19.05 -16.20
CA HIS A 390 -12.97 -19.81 -17.13
C HIS A 390 -13.54 -21.23 -17.37
N LEU A 391 -14.01 -21.89 -16.31
CA LEU A 391 -14.66 -23.21 -16.42
C LEU A 391 -15.99 -23.14 -17.18
N ARG A 392 -16.82 -22.12 -16.96
CA ARG A 392 -18.07 -21.93 -17.72
C ARG A 392 -17.81 -21.67 -19.21
N LEU A 393 -16.77 -20.89 -19.53
CA LEU A 393 -16.38 -20.63 -20.92
C LEU A 393 -15.87 -21.91 -21.61
N ARG A 394 -15.06 -22.73 -20.92
CA ARG A 394 -14.67 -24.06 -21.45
C ARG A 394 -15.86 -25.00 -21.63
N GLY A 395 -16.82 -24.98 -20.70
CA GLY A 395 -18.04 -25.77 -20.82
C GLY A 395 -18.88 -25.41 -22.04
N GLN A 396 -19.04 -24.11 -22.32
CA GLN A 396 -19.78 -23.63 -23.50
C GLN A 396 -19.08 -23.96 -24.82
N VAL A 397 -17.74 -23.88 -24.88
CA VAL A 397 -16.99 -24.28 -26.08
C VAL A 397 -17.11 -25.79 -26.33
N GLY A 398 -17.09 -26.61 -25.27
CA GLY A 398 -17.28 -28.06 -25.38
C GLY A 398 -18.67 -28.46 -25.89
N THR A 399 -19.74 -27.77 -25.45
CA THR A 399 -21.10 -28.02 -25.96
C THR A 399 -21.28 -27.60 -27.42
N ILE A 400 -20.67 -26.48 -27.85
CA ILE A 400 -20.76 -26.00 -29.24
C ILE A 400 -20.00 -26.95 -30.19
N GLN A 401 -18.86 -27.49 -29.78
CA GLN A 401 -18.14 -28.50 -30.58
C GLN A 401 -18.87 -29.84 -30.65
N ALA A 402 -19.62 -30.23 -29.61
CA ALA A 402 -20.42 -31.44 -29.59
C ALA A 402 -21.69 -31.34 -30.47
N GLU A 403 -22.30 -30.15 -30.59
CA GLU A 403 -23.37 -29.91 -31.56
C GLU A 403 -22.84 -29.83 -33.00
N ALA A 404 -21.67 -29.24 -33.23
CA ALA A 404 -21.06 -29.12 -34.56
C ALA A 404 -20.48 -30.42 -35.14
N THR A 405 -20.37 -31.49 -34.34
CA THR A 405 -19.90 -32.82 -34.79
C THR A 405 -21.03 -33.83 -34.98
N ASN A 406 -22.26 -33.50 -34.56
CA ASN A 406 -23.45 -34.35 -34.65
C ASN A 406 -24.50 -33.83 -35.67
N GLY A 407 -24.19 -32.77 -36.41
CA GLY A 407 -24.96 -32.31 -37.58
C GLY A 407 -24.11 -32.38 -38.84
#